data_AF-A0A442G5G0-F1
#
_entry.id   AF-A0A442G5G0-F1
#
_cell.length_a   1.000
_cell.length_b   1.000
_cell.length_c   1.000
_cell.angle_alpha   90.00
_cell.angle_beta   90.00
_cell.angle_gamma   90.00
#
_symmetry.space_group_name_H-M   'P 1'
#
loop_
_entity.id
_entity.type
_entity.pdbx_description
1 polymer ?
#
loop_
_entity_poly.entity_id
_entity_poly.type
_entity_poly.pdbx_seq_one_letter_code
_entity_poly.pdbx_strand_id
1 'polypeptide(L)'
;MRREVALLSTLLIAAPLPLAALPALAEEAPGMIISIVGGLAPEDLLNIRATASPGGKIEARLPNGAAVKNYGCKAVNNYPWCKVEDTQDAHITGWAPARYLSPNNPAPAPEDDAAPAAEASSSQEADLPQPPEAPPPDIGARLGGGEPAPPSAADIGRTAMQDAYALAFAASTAAQSDTPAPDTVGGIPCARRIGQPMTRCEVSVARKDGDSTVTVTWPDGGARVITFHGGQPAGSDSPDQFRFTREGTLNMIRVGVSERFEITDALALGE
;
A
#
# COMPACT_ATOMS: atom_id res chain seq x y z
N MET A 1 15.87 -11.25 -95.27
CA MET A 1 16.01 -10.59 -93.97
C MET A 1 15.16 -11.33 -92.95
N ARG A 2 15.75 -11.63 -91.78
CA ARG A 2 15.17 -12.03 -90.49
C ARG A 2 14.49 -13.41 -90.34
N ARG A 3 15.08 -14.18 -89.41
CA ARG A 3 14.68 -15.46 -88.82
C ARG A 3 13.81 -15.23 -87.55
N GLU A 4 13.10 -16.30 -87.15
CA GLU A 4 12.87 -16.74 -85.74
C GLU A 4 11.90 -15.93 -84.84
N VAL A 5 11.14 -16.44 -83.85
CA VAL A 5 11.06 -17.70 -83.07
C VAL A 5 9.59 -17.93 -82.63
N ALA A 6 9.16 -19.20 -82.51
CA ALA A 6 7.97 -19.61 -81.76
C ALA A 6 8.27 -19.72 -80.25
N LEU A 7 7.53 -19.00 -79.40
CA LEU A 7 7.73 -18.99 -77.94
C LEU A 7 6.68 -19.86 -77.23
N LEU A 8 7.16 -20.99 -76.68
CA LEU A 8 6.55 -21.77 -75.61
C LEU A 8 6.23 -20.85 -74.42
N SER A 9 4.96 -20.78 -73.99
CA SER A 9 4.59 -20.24 -72.68
C SER A 9 4.42 -21.37 -71.69
N THR A 10 5.37 -21.46 -70.77
CA THR A 10 5.45 -22.40 -69.65
C THR A 10 4.37 -22.15 -68.60
N LEU A 11 3.77 -23.25 -68.12
CA LEU A 11 2.93 -23.34 -66.93
C LEU A 11 3.63 -22.76 -65.68
N LEU A 12 2.86 -22.07 -64.83
CA LEU A 12 3.12 -21.98 -63.39
C LEU A 12 1.85 -22.37 -62.64
N ILE A 13 1.85 -23.59 -62.12
CA ILE A 13 0.90 -24.11 -61.14
C ILE A 13 1.27 -23.48 -59.80
N ALA A 14 0.47 -22.52 -59.32
CA ALA A 14 0.62 -21.97 -57.98
C ALA A 14 0.00 -22.98 -56.98
N ALA A 15 0.86 -23.70 -56.26
CA ALA A 15 0.45 -24.55 -55.15
C ALA A 15 -0.02 -23.69 -53.95
N PRO A 16 -1.18 -23.98 -53.33
CA PRO A 16 -1.59 -23.28 -52.12
C PRO A 16 -0.82 -23.85 -50.92
N LEU A 17 -0.02 -23.00 -50.28
CA LEU A 17 0.61 -23.30 -48.99
C LEU A 17 -0.49 -23.43 -47.92
N PRO A 18 -0.54 -24.50 -47.13
CA PRO A 18 -1.42 -24.57 -45.98
C PRO A 18 -0.90 -23.59 -44.92
N LEU A 19 -1.72 -22.63 -44.49
CA LEU A 19 -1.49 -21.88 -43.27
C LEU A 19 -1.47 -22.89 -42.11
N ALA A 20 -0.29 -23.17 -41.56
CA ALA A 20 -0.19 -23.83 -40.28
C ALA A 20 -0.84 -22.92 -39.21
N ALA A 21 -1.92 -23.39 -38.61
CA ALA A 21 -2.48 -22.79 -37.41
C ALA A 21 -1.43 -22.89 -36.31
N LEU A 22 -0.88 -21.76 -35.89
CA LEU A 22 -0.05 -21.67 -34.70
C LEU A 22 -0.88 -22.14 -33.50
N PRO A 23 -0.31 -22.95 -32.58
CA PRO A 23 -0.98 -23.21 -31.33
C PRO A 23 -1.12 -21.88 -30.59
N ALA A 24 -2.36 -21.52 -30.25
CA ALA A 24 -2.61 -20.47 -29.28
C ALA A 24 -1.93 -20.91 -27.98
N LEU A 25 -0.82 -20.26 -27.64
CA LEU A 25 -0.28 -20.33 -26.28
C LEU A 25 -1.40 -19.81 -25.38
N ALA A 26 -1.96 -20.71 -24.57
CA ALA A 26 -2.88 -20.34 -23.52
C ALA A 26 -2.20 -19.27 -22.66
N GLU A 27 -2.79 -18.09 -22.63
CA GLU A 27 -2.35 -16.97 -21.79
C GLU A 27 -2.35 -17.44 -20.33
N GLU A 28 -1.27 -17.14 -19.64
CA GLU A 28 -1.00 -17.47 -18.24
C GLU A 28 -2.19 -17.05 -17.34
N ALA A 29 -2.76 -17.97 -16.57
CA ALA A 29 -3.82 -17.65 -15.62
C ALA A 29 -3.29 -16.65 -14.56
N PRO A 30 -4.11 -15.70 -14.08
CA PRO A 30 -3.68 -14.32 -13.85
C PRO A 30 -2.83 -14.12 -12.60
N GLY A 31 -2.00 -13.08 -12.66
CA GLY A 31 -1.15 -12.58 -11.58
C GLY A 31 -1.92 -12.05 -10.38
N MET A 32 -2.71 -12.89 -9.72
CA MET A 32 -3.33 -12.60 -8.45
C MET A 32 -2.27 -12.55 -7.35
N ILE A 33 -2.34 -11.52 -6.51
CA ILE A 33 -1.51 -11.42 -5.30
C ILE A 33 -2.38 -11.11 -4.08
N ILE A 34 -1.88 -11.43 -2.90
CA ILE A 34 -2.50 -10.96 -1.66
C ILE A 34 -2.01 -9.55 -1.37
N SER A 35 -2.93 -8.60 -1.29
CA SER A 35 -2.66 -7.23 -0.87
C SER A 35 -3.24 -6.99 0.53
N ILE A 36 -2.57 -6.18 1.32
CA ILE A 36 -3.04 -5.70 2.62
C ILE A 36 -3.58 -4.28 2.45
N VAL A 37 -4.74 -4.01 3.04
CA VAL A 37 -5.33 -2.67 3.12
C VAL A 37 -4.51 -1.82 4.07
N GLY A 38 -4.05 -0.65 3.60
CA GLY A 38 -3.23 0.27 4.40
C GLY A 38 -3.37 1.72 3.97
N GLY A 39 -2.85 2.64 4.77
CA GLY A 39 -2.81 4.08 4.45
C GLY A 39 -4.13 4.83 4.71
N LEU A 40 -5.09 4.22 5.41
CA LEU A 40 -6.28 4.89 5.93
C LEU A 40 -5.96 5.59 7.26
N ALA A 41 -6.72 6.62 7.62
CA ALA A 41 -6.64 7.24 8.95
C ALA A 41 -7.10 6.25 10.05
N PRO A 42 -6.81 6.52 11.34
CA PRO A 42 -7.33 5.70 12.44
C PRO A 42 -8.86 5.59 12.37
N GLU A 43 -9.40 4.39 12.56
CA GLU A 43 -10.83 4.05 12.48
C GLU A 43 -11.51 4.25 11.10
N ASP A 44 -10.77 4.68 10.06
CA ASP A 44 -11.30 4.76 8.70
C ASP A 44 -11.37 3.37 8.05
N LEU A 45 -12.35 3.23 7.13
CA LEU A 45 -12.54 2.00 6.34
C LEU A 45 -12.39 2.28 4.84
N LEU A 46 -11.74 1.36 4.14
CA LEU A 46 -11.62 1.36 2.70
C LEU A 46 -12.94 0.89 2.08
N ASN A 47 -13.55 1.75 1.26
CA ASN A 47 -14.73 1.36 0.50
C ASN A 47 -14.35 0.43 -0.66
N ILE A 48 -14.95 -0.75 -0.69
CA ILE A 48 -14.96 -1.68 -1.83
C ILE A 48 -16.18 -1.36 -2.67
N ARG A 49 -15.99 -1.05 -3.95
CA ARG A 49 -17.05 -0.51 -4.82
C ARG A 49 -17.44 -1.45 -5.96
N ALA A 50 -18.69 -1.42 -6.38
CA ALA A 50 -19.19 -2.22 -7.50
C ALA A 50 -18.43 -1.94 -8.81
N THR A 51 -18.03 -0.68 -9.01
CA THR A 51 -17.33 -0.20 -10.21
C THR A 51 -16.04 0.51 -9.84
N ALA A 52 -15.04 0.47 -10.73
CA ALA A 52 -13.77 1.21 -10.62
C ALA A 52 -13.96 2.74 -10.73
N SER A 53 -14.63 3.35 -9.76
CA SER A 53 -14.96 4.76 -9.78
C SER A 53 -15.15 5.30 -8.36
N PRO A 54 -14.73 6.55 -8.07
CA PRO A 54 -15.02 7.21 -6.80
C PRO A 54 -16.53 7.30 -6.49
N GLY A 55 -17.38 7.31 -7.52
CA GLY A 55 -18.84 7.40 -7.40
C GLY A 55 -19.57 6.06 -7.43
N GLY A 56 -18.86 4.93 -7.55
CA GLY A 56 -19.49 3.61 -7.60
C GLY A 56 -20.20 3.24 -6.29
N LYS A 57 -21.28 2.45 -6.38
CA LYS A 57 -21.96 1.89 -5.19
C LYS A 57 -20.95 1.17 -4.30
N ILE A 58 -21.08 1.37 -2.99
CA ILE A 58 -20.23 0.71 -1.99
C ILE A 58 -20.83 -0.67 -1.70
N GLU A 59 -20.05 -1.72 -1.92
CA GLU A 59 -20.43 -3.11 -1.61
C GLU A 59 -19.99 -3.50 -0.21
N ALA A 60 -18.81 -3.03 0.23
CA ALA A 60 -18.30 -3.31 1.56
C ALA A 60 -17.33 -2.23 2.04
N ARG A 61 -16.94 -2.34 3.31
CA ARG A 61 -15.95 -1.48 3.95
C ARG A 61 -14.96 -2.34 4.73
N LEU A 62 -13.68 -2.23 4.39
CA LEU A 62 -12.61 -3.03 5.01
C LEU A 62 -11.67 -2.14 5.85
N PRO A 63 -11.26 -2.58 7.05
CA PRO A 63 -10.33 -1.82 7.89
C PRO A 63 -8.88 -1.91 7.39
N ASN A 64 -8.01 -1.05 7.94
CA ASN A 64 -6.56 -1.23 7.83
C ASN A 64 -6.16 -2.62 8.34
N GLY A 65 -5.24 -3.29 7.63
CA GLY A 65 -4.76 -4.64 7.93
C GLY A 65 -5.58 -5.77 7.31
N ALA A 66 -6.74 -5.48 6.70
CA ALA A 66 -7.51 -6.50 5.98
C ALA A 66 -6.73 -7.06 4.79
N ALA A 67 -6.73 -8.38 4.62
CA ALA A 67 -6.08 -9.06 3.50
C ALA A 67 -7.09 -9.32 2.38
N VAL A 68 -6.76 -8.91 1.16
CA VAL A 68 -7.61 -9.09 -0.02
C VAL A 68 -6.85 -9.81 -1.13
N LYS A 69 -7.54 -10.66 -1.90
CA LYS A 69 -7.07 -11.16 -3.18
C LYS A 69 -7.16 -10.03 -4.18
N ASN A 70 -6.04 -9.62 -4.76
CA ASN A 70 -5.97 -8.56 -5.75
C ASN A 70 -5.73 -9.17 -7.13
N TYR A 71 -6.75 -9.11 -7.98
CA TYR A 71 -6.79 -9.74 -9.31
C TYR A 71 -6.17 -8.87 -10.42
N GLY A 72 -5.64 -7.70 -10.08
CA GLY A 72 -5.08 -6.74 -11.02
C GLY A 72 -5.82 -5.43 -11.00
N CYS A 73 -5.28 -4.43 -11.70
CA CYS A 73 -5.80 -3.08 -11.72
C CYS A 73 -6.09 -2.58 -13.14
N LYS A 74 -7.05 -1.65 -13.24
CA LYS A 74 -7.31 -0.86 -14.44
C LYS A 74 -7.28 0.62 -14.10
N ALA A 75 -6.82 1.43 -15.05
CA ALA A 75 -6.79 2.88 -14.89
C ALA A 75 -8.13 3.50 -15.29
N VAL A 76 -8.69 4.33 -14.42
CA VAL A 76 -9.88 5.16 -14.69
C VAL A 76 -9.52 6.61 -14.42
N ASN A 77 -9.58 7.46 -15.45
CA ASN A 77 -9.12 8.86 -15.39
C ASN A 77 -7.71 9.00 -14.80
N ASN A 78 -6.79 8.13 -15.21
CA ASN A 78 -5.40 8.09 -14.72
C ASN A 78 -5.23 7.68 -13.23
N TYR A 79 -6.27 7.17 -12.59
CA TYR A 79 -6.20 6.57 -11.25
C TYR A 79 -6.33 5.05 -11.33
N PRO A 80 -5.37 4.27 -10.79
CA PRO A 80 -5.47 2.82 -10.78
C PRO A 80 -6.47 2.33 -9.74
N TRP A 81 -7.38 1.47 -10.20
CA TRP A 81 -8.37 0.76 -9.38
C TRP A 81 -8.15 -0.72 -9.55
N CYS A 82 -8.09 -1.46 -8.45
CA CYS A 82 -7.82 -2.87 -8.45
C CYS A 82 -9.07 -3.66 -8.13
N LYS A 83 -9.27 -4.76 -8.87
CA LYS A 83 -10.32 -5.72 -8.60
C LYS A 83 -9.88 -6.56 -7.41
N VAL A 84 -10.69 -6.59 -6.37
CA VAL A 84 -10.38 -7.24 -5.10
C VAL A 84 -11.51 -8.11 -4.59
N GLU A 85 -11.15 -9.16 -3.87
CA GLU A 85 -12.06 -10.00 -3.08
C GLU A 85 -11.48 -10.13 -1.67
N ASP A 86 -12.32 -10.04 -0.65
CA ASP A 86 -11.87 -10.28 0.71
C ASP A 86 -11.47 -11.75 0.90
N THR A 87 -10.39 -11.97 1.64
CA THR A 87 -9.90 -13.32 1.92
C THR A 87 -10.75 -14.04 2.98
N GLN A 88 -11.46 -13.29 3.82
CA GLN A 88 -12.31 -13.83 4.88
C GLN A 88 -13.76 -14.04 4.42
N ASP A 89 -14.28 -13.16 3.56
CA ASP A 89 -15.61 -13.30 2.95
C ASP A 89 -15.57 -13.13 1.42
N ALA A 90 -15.66 -14.25 0.71
CA ALA A 90 -15.64 -14.26 -0.75
C ALA A 90 -16.83 -13.51 -1.40
N HIS A 91 -17.90 -13.20 -0.65
CA HIS A 91 -19.01 -12.38 -1.17
C HIS A 91 -18.64 -10.90 -1.28
N ILE A 92 -17.60 -10.47 -0.58
CA ILE A 92 -17.09 -9.10 -0.66
C ILE A 92 -16.14 -9.02 -1.85
N THR A 93 -16.70 -8.73 -3.02
CA THR A 93 -15.94 -8.49 -4.25
C THR A 93 -16.21 -7.10 -4.79
N GLY A 94 -15.19 -6.43 -5.34
CA GLY A 94 -15.37 -5.14 -5.99
C GLY A 94 -14.07 -4.47 -6.37
N TRP A 95 -14.08 -3.16 -6.39
CA TRP A 95 -12.98 -2.30 -6.80
C TRP A 95 -12.53 -1.40 -5.67
N ALA A 96 -11.21 -1.32 -5.49
CA ALA A 96 -10.58 -0.43 -4.54
C ALA A 96 -9.45 0.40 -5.20
N PRO A 97 -9.19 1.63 -4.74
CA PRO A 97 -8.04 2.40 -5.22
C PRO A 97 -6.73 1.69 -4.89
N ALA A 98 -5.85 1.52 -5.88
CA ALA A 98 -4.60 0.78 -5.73
C ALA A 98 -3.68 1.36 -4.63
N ARG A 99 -3.77 2.67 -4.37
CA ARG A 99 -2.96 3.38 -3.37
C ARG A 99 -3.14 2.87 -1.93
N TYR A 100 -4.20 2.13 -1.66
CA TYR A 100 -4.48 1.55 -0.34
C TYR A 100 -4.18 0.04 -0.28
N LEU A 101 -3.58 -0.52 -1.33
CA LEU A 101 -3.31 -1.96 -1.46
C LEU A 101 -1.81 -2.20 -1.60
N SER A 102 -1.25 -2.98 -0.67
CA SER A 102 0.19 -3.29 -0.64
C SER A 102 0.43 -4.80 -0.49
N PRO A 103 1.22 -5.45 -1.36
CA PRO A 103 1.79 -4.92 -2.60
C PRO A 103 0.71 -4.52 -3.62
N ASN A 104 1.04 -3.54 -4.48
CA ASN A 104 0.21 -3.20 -5.63
C ASN A 104 0.33 -4.28 -6.72
N ASN A 105 -0.74 -4.47 -7.50
CA ASN A 105 -0.78 -5.42 -8.59
C ASN A 105 -0.93 -4.73 -9.96
N PRO A 106 0.16 -4.47 -10.71
CA PRO A 106 0.05 -3.79 -11.99
C PRO A 106 -0.54 -4.66 -13.11
N ALA A 107 -0.84 -5.95 -12.87
CA ALA A 107 -1.47 -6.81 -13.85
C ALA A 107 -2.84 -6.23 -14.28
N PRO A 108 -3.25 -6.41 -15.55
CA PRO A 108 -4.57 -5.98 -15.99
C PRO A 108 -5.66 -6.74 -15.22
N ALA A 109 -6.62 -5.99 -14.67
CA ALA A 109 -7.76 -6.59 -13.98
C ALA A 109 -8.68 -7.35 -14.95
N PRO A 110 -9.33 -8.44 -14.51
CA PRO A 110 -10.38 -9.10 -15.30
C PRO A 110 -11.54 -8.12 -15.55
N GLU A 111 -12.14 -8.19 -16.74
CA GLU A 111 -13.29 -7.37 -17.12
C GLU A 111 -14.56 -7.85 -16.36
N ASP A 112 -15.44 -6.91 -16.00
CA ASP A 112 -16.60 -7.16 -15.11
C ASP A 112 -17.86 -7.71 -15.83
N ASP A 113 -17.76 -8.09 -17.11
CA ASP A 113 -18.90 -8.67 -17.83
C ASP A 113 -19.12 -10.13 -17.40
N ALA A 114 -19.95 -10.37 -16.38
CA ALA A 114 -20.47 -11.70 -16.02
C ALA A 114 -21.58 -12.12 -17.01
N ALA A 115 -21.80 -13.37 -17.44
CA ALA A 115 -21.85 -14.67 -16.72
C ALA A 115 -22.02 -15.85 -17.74
N PRO A 116 -22.39 -17.08 -17.35
CA PRO A 116 -21.68 -18.07 -16.53
C PRO A 116 -21.45 -19.40 -17.30
N ALA A 117 -20.53 -20.24 -16.83
CA ALA A 117 -20.57 -21.70 -17.08
C ALA A 117 -20.09 -22.38 -15.79
N ALA A 118 -21.01 -22.93 -15.00
CA ALA A 118 -21.57 -24.26 -15.17
C ALA A 118 -20.56 -25.33 -14.71
N GLU A 119 -21.02 -26.09 -13.73
CA GLU A 119 -20.42 -27.28 -13.15
C GLU A 119 -19.78 -28.16 -14.23
N ALA A 120 -18.53 -28.58 -14.01
CA ALA A 120 -17.96 -29.69 -14.74
C ALA A 120 -17.45 -30.71 -13.73
N SER A 121 -18.20 -31.81 -13.70
CA SER A 121 -17.95 -33.02 -12.95
C SER A 121 -16.60 -33.66 -13.28
N SER A 122 -16.17 -34.46 -12.31
CA SER A 122 -15.20 -35.55 -12.41
C SER A 122 -15.33 -36.43 -13.67
N SER A 123 -14.19 -36.73 -14.29
CA SER A 123 -13.90 -38.00 -14.99
C SER A 123 -12.38 -38.04 -15.23
N GLN A 124 -11.61 -38.82 -14.47
CA GLN A 124 -11.33 -40.25 -14.63
C GLN A 124 -10.42 -40.56 -15.83
N GLU A 125 -9.23 -41.04 -15.47
CA GLU A 125 -8.16 -41.72 -16.21
C GLU A 125 -8.44 -42.16 -17.66
N ALA A 126 -7.45 -41.90 -18.53
CA ALA A 126 -7.15 -42.79 -19.64
C ALA A 126 -5.61 -42.99 -19.73
N ASP A 127 -5.24 -44.22 -19.41
CA ASP A 127 -3.92 -44.85 -19.46
C ASP A 127 -3.38 -44.96 -20.90
N LEU A 128 -2.12 -44.56 -21.11
CA LEU A 128 -1.33 -44.92 -22.30
C LEU A 128 0.14 -45.21 -21.89
N PRO A 129 0.81 -46.21 -22.50
CA PRO A 129 2.06 -46.76 -21.95
C PRO A 129 3.29 -45.90 -22.23
N GLN A 130 4.12 -45.68 -21.20
CA GLN A 130 5.46 -45.06 -21.33
C GLN A 130 6.52 -46.10 -21.74
N PRO A 131 7.43 -45.81 -22.68
CA PRO A 131 8.60 -46.65 -22.96
C PRO A 131 9.61 -46.61 -21.78
N PRO A 132 10.51 -47.61 -21.63
CA PRO A 132 11.32 -47.72 -20.42
C PRO A 132 12.36 -46.60 -20.30
N GLU A 133 12.26 -45.85 -19.21
CA GLU A 133 13.22 -44.84 -18.76
C GLU A 133 14.56 -45.50 -18.38
N ALA A 134 15.67 -44.97 -18.90
CA ALA A 134 17.01 -45.36 -18.44
C ALA A 134 17.27 -44.83 -17.03
N PRO A 135 18.03 -45.53 -16.16
CA PRO A 135 18.27 -45.06 -14.81
C PRO A 135 19.08 -43.74 -14.83
N PRO A 136 18.67 -42.73 -14.02
CA PRO A 136 19.42 -41.48 -13.93
C PRO A 136 20.80 -41.71 -13.31
N PRO A 137 21.80 -40.88 -13.65
CA PRO A 137 23.15 -41.02 -13.09
C PRO A 137 23.14 -40.76 -11.57
N ASP A 138 23.84 -41.61 -10.83
CA ASP A 138 23.99 -41.51 -9.38
C ASP A 138 24.89 -40.32 -9.00
N ILE A 139 24.26 -39.18 -8.73
CA ILE A 139 24.90 -37.94 -8.31
C ILE A 139 25.54 -38.10 -6.91
N GLY A 140 25.05 -39.04 -6.08
CA GLY A 140 25.54 -39.30 -4.73
C GLY A 140 26.97 -39.85 -4.72
N ALA A 141 27.34 -40.64 -5.73
CA ALA A 141 28.68 -41.19 -5.86
C ALA A 141 29.75 -40.13 -6.19
N ARG A 142 29.37 -38.94 -6.67
CA ARG A 142 30.31 -37.86 -7.04
C ARG A 142 30.57 -36.82 -5.96
N LEU A 143 29.69 -36.70 -4.96
CA LEU A 143 29.73 -35.58 -4.01
C LEU A 143 30.39 -35.88 -2.66
N GLY A 144 31.12 -37.00 -2.51
CA GLY A 144 32.06 -37.25 -1.41
C GLY A 144 31.56 -36.81 -0.02
N GLY A 145 30.81 -37.69 0.66
CA GLY A 145 30.15 -37.39 1.93
C GLY A 145 31.04 -36.71 2.98
N GLY A 146 30.73 -35.45 3.29
CA GLY A 146 31.40 -34.69 4.33
C GLY A 146 30.77 -33.32 4.65
N GLU A 147 29.56 -33.02 4.19
CA GLU A 147 28.87 -31.78 4.56
C GLU A 147 28.03 -32.03 5.83
N PRO A 148 28.18 -31.23 6.91
CA PRO A 148 27.29 -31.31 8.05
C PRO A 148 25.85 -31.07 7.59
N ALA A 149 24.92 -31.89 8.05
CA ALA A 149 23.52 -31.75 7.71
C ALA A 149 23.03 -30.31 7.99
N PRO A 150 22.28 -29.68 7.08
CA PRO A 150 21.72 -28.36 7.32
C PRO A 150 20.82 -28.39 8.58
N PRO A 151 20.71 -27.28 9.32
CA PRO A 151 19.89 -27.22 10.53
C PRO A 151 18.44 -27.59 10.20
N SER A 152 17.79 -28.27 11.14
CA SER A 152 16.40 -28.68 10.96
C SER A 152 15.48 -27.45 10.89
N ALA A 153 14.32 -27.59 10.25
CA ALA A 153 13.31 -26.53 10.23
C ALA A 153 12.89 -26.09 11.65
N ALA A 154 12.97 -26.99 12.63
CA ALA A 154 12.70 -26.69 14.03
C ALA A 154 13.80 -25.81 14.66
N ASP A 155 15.07 -26.06 14.33
CA ASP A 155 16.18 -25.23 14.81
C ASP A 155 16.12 -23.81 14.20
N ILE A 156 15.80 -23.72 12.91
CA ILE A 156 15.59 -22.44 12.23
C ILE A 156 14.42 -21.68 12.86
N GLY A 157 13.30 -22.35 13.11
CA GLY A 157 12.14 -21.74 13.75
C GLY A 157 12.43 -21.25 15.18
N ARG A 158 13.21 -22.01 15.96
CA ARG A 158 13.60 -21.60 17.31
C ARG A 158 14.50 -20.37 17.30
N THR A 159 15.49 -20.32 16.42
CA THR A 159 16.39 -19.16 16.28
C THR A 159 15.61 -17.92 15.84
N ALA A 160 14.71 -18.04 14.87
CA ALA A 160 13.88 -16.92 14.41
C ALA A 160 12.99 -16.34 15.52
N MET A 161 12.37 -17.20 16.35
CA MET A 161 11.57 -16.74 17.49
C MET A 161 12.41 -16.02 18.54
N GLN A 162 13.63 -16.50 18.82
CA GLN A 162 14.55 -15.88 19.77
C GLN A 162 15.00 -14.49 19.29
N ASP A 163 15.34 -14.35 18.01
CA ASP A 163 15.74 -13.07 17.42
C ASP A 163 14.58 -12.07 17.41
N ALA A 164 13.36 -12.52 17.07
CA ALA A 164 12.17 -11.67 17.13
C ALA A 164 11.90 -11.14 18.55
N TYR A 165 12.10 -11.99 19.57
CA TYR A 165 11.92 -11.59 20.97
C TYR A 165 13.01 -10.62 21.44
N ALA A 166 14.27 -10.84 21.03
CA ALA A 166 15.37 -9.94 21.32
C ALA A 166 15.18 -8.55 20.68
N LEU A 167 14.72 -8.51 19.43
CA LEU A 167 14.39 -7.26 18.73
C LEU A 167 13.20 -6.55 19.38
N ALA A 168 12.16 -7.27 19.77
CA ALA A 168 11.02 -6.70 20.48
C ALA A 168 11.44 -6.11 21.84
N PHE A 169 12.32 -6.79 22.58
CA PHE A 169 12.83 -6.29 23.86
C PHE A 169 13.68 -5.02 23.65
N ALA A 170 14.58 -5.01 22.65
CA ALA A 170 15.39 -3.84 22.32
C ALA A 170 14.52 -2.64 21.89
N ALA A 171 13.47 -2.86 21.10
CA ALA A 171 12.50 -1.84 20.72
C ALA A 171 11.73 -1.31 21.95
N SER A 172 11.39 -2.20 22.89
CA SER A 172 10.70 -1.83 24.14
C SER A 172 11.59 -0.96 25.05
N THR A 173 12.89 -1.28 25.15
CA THR A 173 13.86 -0.47 25.91
C THR A 173 14.14 0.88 25.23
N ALA A 174 14.13 0.93 23.91
CA ALA A 174 14.23 2.18 23.16
C ALA A 174 12.99 3.05 23.39
N ALA A 175 11.78 2.46 23.36
CA ALA A 175 10.53 3.17 23.62
C ALA A 175 10.38 3.66 25.07
N GLN A 176 10.93 2.93 26.06
CA GLN A 176 10.97 3.39 27.46
C GLN A 176 11.99 4.51 27.71
N SER A 177 13.02 4.60 26.85
CA SER A 177 13.97 5.72 26.88
C SER A 177 13.41 6.99 26.20
N ASP A 178 12.25 6.87 25.53
CA ASP A 178 11.64 7.89 24.69
C ASP A 178 10.24 8.28 25.21
N THR A 179 10.05 8.24 26.54
CA THR A 179 9.03 9.08 27.17
C THR A 179 9.74 10.37 27.60
N PRO A 180 9.69 11.45 26.81
CA PRO A 180 10.26 12.71 27.25
C PRO A 180 9.37 13.24 28.38
N ALA A 181 9.99 13.56 29.50
CA ALA A 181 9.46 14.58 30.39
C ALA A 181 9.25 15.88 29.58
N PRO A 182 8.23 16.70 29.91
CA PRO A 182 7.82 17.83 29.10
C PRO A 182 8.76 19.02 29.32
N ASP A 183 9.94 18.98 28.74
CA ASP A 183 10.93 20.05 28.91
C ASP A 183 11.38 20.53 27.52
N THR A 184 10.73 21.60 27.03
CA THR A 184 11.23 22.70 26.16
C THR A 184 12.16 22.46 24.96
N VAL A 185 12.48 21.21 24.57
CA VAL A 185 13.46 20.90 23.51
C VAL A 185 12.81 20.21 22.29
N GLY A 186 11.56 19.79 22.40
CA GLY A 186 10.78 19.28 21.27
C GLY A 186 9.73 20.30 20.89
N GLY A 187 9.82 20.87 19.68
CA GLY A 187 8.82 21.78 19.13
C GLY A 187 7.38 21.27 19.22
N ILE A 188 6.39 22.12 18.95
CA ILE A 188 4.98 21.73 19.06
C ILE A 188 4.47 21.01 17.81
N PRO A 189 3.44 20.15 17.91
CA PRO A 189 2.72 19.68 16.75
C PRO A 189 2.00 20.85 16.05
N CYS A 190 2.21 20.97 14.74
CA CYS A 190 1.63 22.04 13.93
C CYS A 190 1.35 21.57 12.49
N ALA A 191 0.42 22.23 11.81
CA ALA A 191 0.19 22.09 10.38
C ALA A 191 -0.20 23.44 9.79
N ARG A 192 0.29 23.77 8.59
CA ARG A 192 -0.03 25.04 7.91
C ARG A 192 -1.05 24.87 6.80
N ARG A 193 -1.01 23.72 6.13
CA ARG A 193 -1.81 23.45 4.92
C ARG A 193 -2.95 22.47 5.21
N ILE A 194 -4.03 22.59 4.44
CA ILE A 194 -5.18 21.68 4.54
C ILE A 194 -4.73 20.25 4.27
N GLY A 195 -5.13 19.32 5.13
CA GLY A 195 -4.79 17.90 5.01
C GLY A 195 -3.34 17.55 5.34
N GLN A 196 -2.50 18.52 5.72
CA GLN A 196 -1.13 18.24 6.13
C GLN A 196 -1.13 17.45 7.45
N PRO A 197 -0.37 16.35 7.55
CA PRO A 197 -0.07 15.71 8.82
C PRO A 197 0.56 16.71 9.78
N MET A 198 0.33 16.56 11.10
CA MET A 198 1.03 17.39 12.07
C MET A 198 2.53 17.09 12.00
N THR A 199 3.33 18.13 11.87
CA THR A 199 4.80 18.09 11.97
C THR A 199 5.23 18.76 13.26
N ARG A 200 6.51 18.66 13.62
CA ARG A 200 7.10 19.46 14.68
C ARG A 200 7.48 20.84 14.16
N CYS A 201 6.94 21.89 14.78
CA CYS A 201 7.35 23.28 14.58
C CYS A 201 8.24 23.74 15.72
N GLU A 202 9.29 24.49 15.39
CA GLU A 202 10.08 25.18 16.39
C GLU A 202 9.21 26.22 17.12
N VAL A 203 9.45 26.39 18.42
CA VAL A 203 8.66 27.28 19.26
C VAL A 203 9.55 28.12 20.17
N SER A 204 9.19 29.39 20.31
CA SER A 204 9.75 30.28 21.33
C SER A 204 8.61 30.95 22.09
N VAL A 205 8.78 31.14 23.40
CA VAL A 205 7.74 31.69 24.26
C VAL A 205 8.29 32.89 25.02
N ALA A 206 7.63 34.03 24.87
CA ALA A 206 7.85 35.22 25.68
C ALA A 206 6.71 35.36 26.69
N ARG A 207 7.01 35.60 27.97
CA ARG A 207 6.00 35.72 29.04
C ARG A 207 6.10 37.07 29.73
N LYS A 208 4.95 37.65 30.07
CA LYS A 208 4.86 38.92 30.80
C LYS A 208 3.53 39.00 31.53
N ASP A 209 3.57 39.21 32.85
CA ASP A 209 2.40 39.55 33.68
C ASP A 209 1.18 38.61 33.53
N GLY A 210 1.43 37.29 33.40
CA GLY A 210 0.37 36.28 33.22
C GLY A 210 -0.08 36.07 31.77
N ASP A 211 0.42 36.90 30.85
CA ASP A 211 0.28 36.73 29.42
C ASP A 211 1.50 36.01 28.85
N SER A 212 1.28 35.28 27.76
CA SER A 212 2.37 34.70 26.99
C SER A 212 2.16 34.83 25.49
N THR A 213 3.26 34.97 24.78
CA THR A 213 3.32 35.06 23.32
C THR A 213 4.13 33.86 22.85
N VAL A 214 3.45 32.94 22.19
CA VAL A 214 4.03 31.73 21.61
C VAL A 214 4.26 31.98 20.12
N THR A 215 5.52 32.04 19.73
CA THR A 215 5.94 32.16 18.34
C THR A 215 6.27 30.77 17.80
N VAL A 216 5.49 30.32 16.81
CA VAL A 216 5.60 29.01 16.18
C VAL A 216 6.22 29.17 14.80
N THR A 217 7.41 28.61 14.59
CA THR A 217 8.15 28.69 13.32
C THR A 217 7.99 27.39 12.55
N TRP A 218 7.51 27.48 11.30
CA TRP A 218 7.36 26.29 10.46
C TRP A 218 8.70 25.83 9.86
N PRO A 219 8.88 24.51 9.62
CA PRO A 219 10.09 24.00 8.97
C PRO A 219 10.34 24.56 7.57
N ASP A 220 9.27 24.93 6.85
CA ASP A 220 9.35 25.54 5.52
C ASP A 220 9.42 27.08 5.56
N GLY A 221 9.65 27.66 6.75
CA GLY A 221 9.85 29.08 6.98
C GLY A 221 8.59 29.87 7.30
N GLY A 222 8.79 31.08 7.81
CA GLY A 222 7.75 31.93 8.39
C GLY A 222 7.40 31.53 9.83
N ALA A 223 6.63 32.38 10.50
CA ALA A 223 6.17 32.12 11.86
C ALA A 223 4.73 32.60 12.07
N ARG A 224 4.07 31.97 13.05
CA ARG A 224 2.77 32.37 13.60
C ARG A 224 2.97 32.85 15.01
N VAL A 225 2.45 34.01 15.35
CA VAL A 225 2.42 34.47 16.74
C VAL A 225 1.05 34.18 17.32
N ILE A 226 1.00 33.48 18.45
CA ILE A 226 -0.21 33.14 19.19
C ILE A 226 -0.10 33.76 20.58
N THR A 227 -1.10 34.55 20.95
CA THR A 227 -1.18 35.21 22.24
C THR A 227 -2.02 34.37 23.19
N PHE A 228 -1.62 34.34 24.45
CA PHE A 228 -2.29 33.65 25.55
C PHE A 228 -2.49 34.63 26.71
N HIS A 229 -3.64 34.53 27.37
CA HIS A 229 -3.98 35.26 28.59
C HIS A 229 -4.33 34.25 29.69
N GLY A 230 -3.58 34.23 30.79
CA GLY A 230 -3.82 33.27 31.89
C GLY A 230 -3.77 31.80 31.44
N GLY A 231 -2.89 31.47 30.48
CA GLY A 231 -2.75 30.13 29.91
C GLY A 231 -3.83 29.74 28.90
N GLN A 232 -4.77 30.63 28.56
CA GLN A 232 -5.78 30.38 27.52
C GLN A 232 -5.41 31.07 26.20
N PRO A 233 -5.59 30.41 25.04
CA PRO A 233 -5.37 31.04 23.74
C PRO A 233 -6.31 32.24 23.53
N ALA A 234 -5.74 33.40 23.25
CA ALA A 234 -6.45 34.66 23.12
C ALA A 234 -6.60 35.15 21.66
N GLY A 235 -5.60 34.86 20.83
CA GLY A 235 -5.61 35.29 19.44
C GLY A 235 -4.29 35.00 18.72
N SER A 236 -4.17 35.50 17.49
CA SER A 236 -2.95 35.43 16.70
C SER A 236 -2.65 36.74 15.96
N ASP A 237 -1.49 36.81 15.33
CA ASP A 237 -1.11 37.90 14.41
C ASP A 237 -1.75 37.78 13.01
N SER A 238 -2.61 36.78 12.77
CA SER A 238 -3.39 36.69 11.54
C SER A 238 -4.69 37.48 11.66
N PRO A 239 -5.16 38.16 10.60
CA PRO A 239 -6.54 38.67 10.55
C PRO A 239 -7.58 37.55 10.38
N ASP A 240 -7.15 36.30 10.10
CA ASP A 240 -8.04 35.16 9.92
C ASP A 240 -8.75 34.76 11.21
N GLN A 241 -9.84 34.01 11.07
CA GLN A 241 -10.62 33.57 12.23
C GLN A 241 -9.80 32.67 13.16
N PHE A 242 -9.76 33.05 14.44
CA PHE A 242 -9.12 32.30 15.51
C PHE A 242 -10.17 31.46 16.25
N ARG A 243 -9.94 30.14 16.34
CA ARG A 243 -10.79 29.22 17.11
C ARG A 243 -9.90 28.27 17.90
N PHE A 244 -10.35 27.84 19.07
CA PHE A 244 -9.66 26.79 19.80
C PHE A 244 -10.63 25.89 20.54
N THR A 245 -10.20 24.66 20.79
CA THR A 245 -10.80 23.74 21.75
C THR A 245 -9.73 23.33 22.76
N ARG A 246 -10.14 22.94 23.95
CA ARG A 246 -9.22 22.52 25.01
C ARG A 246 -9.62 21.14 25.51
N GLU A 247 -8.64 20.24 25.53
CA GLU A 247 -8.78 18.87 26.01
C GLU A 247 -7.79 18.66 27.16
N GLY A 248 -8.27 18.73 28.41
CA GLY A 248 -7.41 18.76 29.58
C GLY A 248 -6.47 19.97 29.57
N THR A 249 -5.16 19.71 29.45
CA THR A 249 -4.12 20.75 29.37
C THR A 249 -3.65 21.04 27.95
N LEU A 250 -4.25 20.42 26.93
CA LEU A 250 -3.90 20.59 25.54
C LEU A 250 -4.85 21.59 24.86
N ASN A 251 -4.29 22.67 24.30
CA ASN A 251 -5.02 23.62 23.50
C ASN A 251 -4.85 23.27 22.01
N MET A 252 -5.96 22.93 21.35
CA MET A 252 -6.03 22.67 19.91
C MET A 252 -6.52 23.94 19.22
N ILE A 253 -5.61 24.68 18.61
CA ILE A 253 -5.86 26.01 18.06
C ILE A 253 -5.92 25.92 16.53
N ARG A 254 -6.88 26.63 15.94
CA ARG A 254 -7.07 26.79 14.51
C ARG A 254 -7.05 28.26 14.12
N VAL A 255 -6.26 28.58 13.10
CA VAL A 255 -6.20 29.93 12.52
C VAL A 255 -6.59 29.83 11.04
N GLY A 256 -7.65 30.54 10.66
CA GLY A 256 -8.21 30.45 9.32
C GLY A 256 -8.72 29.05 8.97
N VAL A 257 -8.52 28.66 7.71
CA VAL A 257 -9.07 27.40 7.17
C VAL A 257 -8.12 26.20 7.31
N SER A 258 -6.83 26.43 7.57
CA SER A 258 -5.81 25.39 7.40
C SER A 258 -4.81 25.27 8.54
N GLU A 259 -4.51 26.34 9.25
CA GLU A 259 -3.47 26.30 10.27
C GLU A 259 -3.99 25.65 11.54
N ARG A 260 -3.19 24.73 12.10
CA ARG A 260 -3.50 23.97 13.30
C ARG A 260 -2.28 23.93 14.20
N PHE A 261 -2.49 24.10 15.50
CA PHE A 261 -1.44 24.07 16.51
C PHE A 261 -1.93 23.33 17.75
N GLU A 262 -1.04 22.57 18.36
CA GLU A 262 -1.28 21.87 19.62
C GLU A 262 -0.32 22.43 20.68
N ILE A 263 -0.83 23.25 21.59
CA ILE A 263 -0.02 23.95 22.60
C ILE A 263 -0.51 23.56 24.00
N THR A 264 0.39 23.02 24.82
CA THR A 264 0.06 22.67 26.20
C THR A 264 0.07 23.90 27.09
N ASP A 265 -0.69 23.85 28.18
CA ASP A 265 -0.67 24.88 29.21
C ASP A 265 0.73 25.03 29.82
N ALA A 266 1.44 23.91 30.05
CA ALA A 266 2.81 23.92 30.56
C ALA A 266 3.75 24.72 29.64
N LEU A 267 3.61 24.60 28.32
CA LEU A 267 4.38 25.41 27.38
C LEU A 267 3.98 26.89 27.45
N ALA A 268 2.67 27.18 27.48
CA ALA A 268 2.17 28.55 27.55
C ALA A 268 2.55 29.26 28.85
N LEU A 269 2.48 28.57 29.99
CA LEU A 269 2.69 29.11 31.34
C LEU A 269 4.16 28.99 31.80
N GLY A 270 4.90 27.99 31.32
CA GLY A 270 6.29 27.74 31.70
C GLY A 270 6.43 26.89 32.97
N GLU A 271 5.63 25.83 33.10
CA GLU A 271 5.67 24.87 34.20
C GLU A 271 6.45 23.60 33.84
#